data_AF-A0A242MKM8-F1
#
_entry.id   AF-A0A242MKM8-F1
#
_cell.length_a   1.000
_cell.length_b   1.000
_cell.length_c   1.000
_cell.angle_alpha   90.00
_cell.angle_beta   90.00
_cell.angle_gamma   90.00
#
_symmetry.space_group_name_H-M   'P 1'
#
loop_
_entity.id
_entity.type
_entity.pdbx_description
1 polymer ?
#
loop_
_entity_poly.entity_id
_entity_poly.type
_entity_poly.pdbx_seq_one_letter_code
_entity_poly.pdbx_strand_id
1 'polypeptide(L)'
;MTQLKVAAFAAAALMLAGCNSAMPPDGSRSVSAARAAATPGDLGLRAPGTSEAIETLALPPAKPLTPNPEFARFPVYAGTLGDQQIEMKLGAKTDEASGVHGEYRFAGSPTVIVVAGDRDGDTLEIEESTDGTHITGNWVGKFAADGSVSGERMNADDSNPVPFELKPVGAGLPPARAAGANAPLAPRAAPPAAPSLEPAPVPPNNAVGGTSNVIIGE
;
A
#
# COMPACT_ATOMS: atom_id res chain seq x y z
N MET A 1 -3.30 -51.16 29.45
CA MET A 1 -4.13 -50.63 30.55
C MET A 1 -4.11 -49.10 30.42
N THR A 2 -5.01 -48.52 29.62
CA THR A 2 -6.20 -47.71 30.06
C THR A 2 -5.77 -46.41 30.75
N GLN A 3 -6.04 -45.19 30.26
CA GLN A 3 -7.36 -44.64 29.94
C GLN A 3 -7.33 -43.51 28.89
N LEU A 4 -8.35 -43.56 28.04
CA LEU A 4 -8.79 -42.61 27.02
C LEU A 4 -9.79 -41.64 27.67
N LYS A 5 -9.64 -40.32 27.52
CA LYS A 5 -10.69 -39.36 27.91
C LYS A 5 -11.40 -38.85 26.66
N VAL A 6 -12.53 -39.50 26.36
CA VAL A 6 -13.59 -39.01 25.48
C VAL A 6 -14.60 -38.28 26.37
N ALA A 7 -14.95 -37.04 26.03
CA ALA A 7 -16.18 -36.38 26.46
C ALA A 7 -16.57 -35.45 25.30
N ALA A 8 -17.47 -35.89 24.42
CA ALA A 8 -18.93 -35.84 24.54
C ALA A 8 -19.48 -34.59 23.85
N PHE A 9 -20.08 -34.85 22.70
CA PHE A 9 -20.86 -33.95 21.85
C PHE A 9 -21.95 -33.23 22.64
N ALA A 10 -22.10 -31.93 22.40
CA ALA A 10 -23.38 -31.24 22.53
C ALA A 10 -23.66 -30.52 21.21
N ALA A 11 -24.49 -31.16 20.38
CA ALA A 11 -25.14 -30.53 19.24
C ALA A 11 -26.28 -29.65 19.77
N ALA A 12 -26.25 -28.36 19.42
CA ALA A 12 -27.42 -27.49 19.51
C ALA A 12 -27.74 -27.00 18.09
N ALA A 13 -28.81 -27.54 17.54
CA ALA A 13 -29.35 -27.19 16.25
C ALA A 13 -30.32 -26.01 16.36
N LEU A 14 -30.24 -25.13 15.35
CA LEU A 14 -31.27 -24.26 14.77
C LEU A 14 -32.18 -23.43 15.68
N MET A 15 -32.05 -22.11 15.53
CA MET A 15 -33.20 -21.23 15.22
C MET A 15 -32.74 -20.12 14.26
N LEU A 16 -32.97 -20.30 12.96
CA LEU A 16 -33.02 -19.19 12.00
C LEU A 16 -34.39 -18.53 12.13
N ALA A 17 -34.47 -17.44 12.89
CA ALA A 17 -35.62 -16.54 12.84
C ALA A 17 -35.36 -15.50 11.74
N GLY A 18 -36.10 -15.62 10.63
CA GLY A 18 -36.09 -14.66 9.55
C GLY A 18 -36.74 -13.34 9.94
N CYS A 19 -36.04 -12.23 9.73
CA CYS A 19 -36.66 -10.93 9.58
C CYS A 19 -36.95 -10.72 8.09
N ASN A 20 -38.14 -11.16 7.67
CA ASN A 20 -38.76 -10.66 6.45
C ASN A 20 -39.06 -9.17 6.66
N SER A 21 -38.21 -8.29 6.12
CA SER A 21 -38.59 -6.90 5.93
C SER A 21 -39.64 -6.82 4.83
N ALA A 22 -40.81 -6.26 5.17
CA ALA A 22 -41.90 -6.02 4.25
C ALA A 22 -41.43 -5.09 3.12
N MET A 23 -41.57 -5.58 1.88
CA MET A 23 -41.42 -4.82 0.65
C MET A 23 -42.56 -3.79 0.56
N PRO A 24 -42.31 -2.50 0.29
CA PRO A 24 -43.37 -1.54 0.03
C PRO A 24 -44.12 -1.95 -1.26
N PRO A 25 -45.45 -1.73 -1.34
CA PRO A 25 -46.22 -2.12 -2.51
C PRO A 25 -45.74 -1.36 -3.75
N ASP A 26 -45.53 -2.12 -4.83
CA ASP A 26 -45.33 -1.63 -6.19
C ASP A 26 -46.38 -0.58 -6.53
N GLY A 27 -45.98 0.69 -6.42
CA GLY A 27 -46.68 1.81 -7.00
C GLY A 27 -46.57 1.73 -8.52
N SER A 28 -47.38 0.88 -9.13
CA SER A 28 -47.67 0.86 -10.56
C SER A 28 -48.24 2.22 -10.95
N ARG A 29 -47.38 3.20 -11.22
CA ARG A 29 -47.77 4.41 -11.93
C ARG A 29 -47.95 4.03 -13.38
N SER A 30 -49.21 3.82 -13.74
CA SER A 30 -49.71 3.71 -15.10
C SER A 30 -49.02 4.73 -16.01
N VAL A 31 -48.20 4.23 -16.93
CA VAL A 31 -47.83 4.97 -18.15
C VAL A 31 -49.09 5.07 -19.01
N SER A 32 -49.92 6.08 -18.75
CA SER A 32 -50.86 6.57 -19.74
C SER A 32 -50.05 7.24 -20.85
N ALA A 33 -49.80 6.49 -21.92
CA ALA A 33 -49.34 7.02 -23.19
C ALA A 33 -50.46 7.89 -23.80
N ALA A 34 -50.60 9.12 -23.32
CA ALA A 34 -51.27 10.18 -24.06
C ALA A 34 -50.30 10.68 -25.13
N ARG A 35 -50.41 10.09 -26.33
CA ARG A 35 -49.80 10.61 -27.54
C ARG A 35 -50.47 11.95 -27.89
N ALA A 36 -49.89 13.04 -27.39
CA ALA A 36 -50.16 14.38 -27.88
C ALA A 36 -48.92 14.87 -28.62
N ALA A 37 -49.05 15.00 -29.94
CA ALA A 37 -48.08 15.67 -30.78
C ALA A 37 -48.06 17.17 -30.45
N ALA A 38 -46.89 17.72 -30.14
CA ALA A 38 -46.62 19.16 -30.22
C ALA A 38 -45.13 19.44 -30.44
N THR A 39 -44.91 20.35 -31.39
CA THR A 39 -43.71 20.88 -32.05
C THR A 39 -42.58 21.38 -31.11
N PRO A 40 -41.30 21.34 -31.54
CA PRO A 40 -40.17 21.93 -30.81
C PRO A 40 -40.27 23.45 -30.73
N GLY A 41 -40.21 24.00 -29.52
CA GLY A 41 -40.15 25.43 -29.26
C GLY A 41 -40.05 25.75 -27.77
N ASP A 42 -38.84 26.11 -27.36
CA ASP A 42 -38.48 26.99 -26.24
C ASP A 42 -39.49 27.14 -25.07
N LEU A 43 -39.20 26.42 -23.97
CA LEU A 43 -39.55 26.88 -22.64
C LEU A 43 -38.29 26.78 -21.78
N GLY A 44 -37.57 27.91 -21.69
CA GLY A 44 -36.39 28.14 -20.88
C GLY A 44 -36.58 27.87 -19.37
N LEU A 45 -36.71 26.60 -18.99
CA LEU A 45 -36.46 26.12 -17.65
C LEU A 45 -34.94 25.89 -17.52
N ARG A 46 -34.21 26.97 -17.21
CA ARG A 46 -32.89 26.79 -16.59
C ARG A 46 -33.12 26.01 -15.30
N ALA A 47 -32.69 24.75 -15.28
CA ALA A 47 -32.60 23.98 -14.05
C ALA A 47 -31.73 24.80 -13.06
N PRO A 48 -32.24 25.17 -11.87
CA PRO A 48 -31.41 25.78 -10.85
C PRO A 48 -30.27 24.82 -10.48
N GLY A 49 -29.10 25.41 -10.30
CA GLY A 49 -27.80 24.78 -10.52
C GLY A 49 -27.55 23.54 -9.68
N THR A 50 -27.16 22.46 -10.38
CA THR A 50 -26.53 21.28 -9.77
C THR A 50 -25.30 21.67 -8.95
N SER A 51 -24.61 22.75 -9.29
CA SER A 51 -23.42 23.24 -8.58
C SER A 51 -23.71 23.67 -7.13
N GLU A 52 -24.80 24.38 -6.86
CA GLU A 52 -25.17 24.84 -5.51
C GLU A 52 -25.60 23.65 -4.63
N ALA A 53 -26.29 22.67 -5.22
CA ALA A 53 -26.66 21.43 -4.54
C ALA A 53 -25.42 20.56 -4.25
N ILE A 54 -24.42 20.53 -5.14
CA ILE A 54 -23.15 19.83 -4.93
C ILE A 54 -22.32 20.53 -3.85
N GLU A 55 -22.30 21.87 -3.81
CA GLU A 55 -21.60 22.64 -2.79
C GLU A 55 -22.26 22.53 -1.40
N THR A 56 -23.60 22.49 -1.36
CA THR A 56 -24.35 22.26 -0.11
C THR A 56 -24.17 20.84 0.45
N LEU A 57 -23.84 19.87 -0.39
CA LEU A 57 -23.55 18.48 0.01
C LEU A 57 -22.06 18.21 0.24
N ALA A 58 -21.18 19.17 -0.09
CA ALA A 58 -19.76 19.01 0.13
C ALA A 58 -19.46 19.08 1.64
N LEU A 59 -18.94 17.98 2.18
CA LEU A 59 -18.41 17.97 3.54
C LEU A 59 -17.30 19.04 3.65
N PRO A 60 -17.24 19.81 4.75
CA PRO A 60 -16.16 20.76 4.95
C PRO A 60 -14.81 20.04 4.85
N PRO A 61 -13.78 20.69 4.27
CA PRO A 61 -12.48 20.07 4.08
C PRO A 61 -11.91 19.65 5.45
N ALA A 62 -11.56 18.38 5.56
CA ALA A 62 -11.04 17.83 6.80
C ALA A 62 -9.70 18.50 7.18
N LYS A 63 -9.53 18.79 8.46
CA LYS A 63 -8.31 19.38 8.98
C LYS A 63 -7.17 18.34 8.89
N PRO A 64 -5.99 18.71 8.36
CA PRO A 64 -4.82 17.83 8.38
C PRO A 64 -4.44 17.38 9.79
N LEU A 65 -4.09 16.09 9.94
CA LEU A 65 -3.63 15.54 11.21
C LEU A 65 -2.18 15.93 11.53
N THR A 66 -1.91 16.06 12.82
CA THR A 66 -0.57 16.30 13.36
C THR A 66 -0.02 15.03 14.03
N PRO A 67 1.31 14.82 14.04
CA PRO A 67 1.91 13.63 14.65
C PRO A 67 1.45 13.39 16.10
N ASN A 68 1.15 12.13 16.44
CA ASN A 68 0.85 11.75 17.82
C ASN A 68 2.14 11.36 18.56
N PRO A 69 2.49 12.01 19.70
CA PRO A 69 3.67 11.67 20.48
C PRO A 69 3.68 10.22 21.00
N GLU A 70 2.52 9.59 21.18
CA GLU A 70 2.45 8.20 21.61
C GLU A 70 3.07 7.22 20.61
N PHE A 71 2.94 7.52 19.32
CA PHE A 71 3.47 6.66 18.25
C PHE A 71 4.98 6.81 18.08
N ALA A 72 5.62 7.79 18.72
CA ALA A 72 7.07 7.98 18.67
C ALA A 72 7.87 6.78 19.24
N ARG A 73 7.23 5.93 20.04
CA ARG A 73 7.83 4.71 20.61
C ARG A 73 7.76 3.49 19.69
N PHE A 74 6.99 3.56 18.60
CA PHE A 74 6.75 2.41 17.75
C PHE A 74 7.94 2.13 16.82
N PRO A 75 8.09 0.86 16.37
CA PRO A 75 8.97 0.53 15.26
C PRO A 75 8.73 1.47 14.08
N VAL A 76 9.83 1.99 13.53
CA VAL A 76 9.82 2.88 12.38
C VAL A 76 10.17 2.07 11.15
N TYR A 77 9.40 2.27 10.09
CA TYR A 77 9.64 1.72 8.76
C TYR A 77 9.79 2.86 7.77
N ALA A 78 10.72 2.73 6.83
CA ALA A 78 10.91 3.70 5.75
C ALA A 78 11.00 2.98 4.41
N GLY A 79 10.50 3.65 3.38
CA GLY A 79 10.53 3.14 2.01
C GLY A 79 9.55 3.88 1.12
N THR A 80 8.86 3.16 0.25
CA THR A 80 8.03 3.74 -0.81
C THR A 80 6.56 3.37 -0.70
N LEU A 81 5.70 4.31 -1.08
CA LEU A 81 4.31 4.10 -1.49
C LEU A 81 4.19 4.67 -2.91
N GLY A 82 4.11 3.78 -3.91
CA GLY A 82 4.33 4.13 -5.31
C GLY A 82 5.71 4.76 -5.48
N ASP A 83 5.77 5.92 -6.13
CA ASP A 83 7.02 6.67 -6.32
C ASP A 83 7.37 7.59 -5.13
N GLN A 84 6.53 7.64 -4.10
CA GLN A 84 6.68 8.57 -2.99
C GLN A 84 7.39 7.92 -1.81
N GLN A 85 8.36 8.63 -1.23
CA GLN A 85 9.02 8.20 0.00
C GLN A 85 8.11 8.45 1.21
N ILE A 86 7.97 7.45 2.07
CA ILE A 86 7.23 7.54 3.33
C ILE A 86 8.04 7.03 4.51
N GLU A 87 7.67 7.51 5.69
CA GLU A 87 8.08 6.96 6.98
C GLU A 87 6.82 6.58 7.75
N MET A 88 6.72 5.34 8.21
CA MET A 88 5.61 4.78 8.96
C MET A 88 6.08 4.36 10.35
N LYS A 89 5.35 4.75 11.38
CA LYS A 89 5.47 4.23 12.74
C LYS A 89 4.31 3.28 12.95
N LEU A 90 4.59 2.00 13.17
CA LEU A 90 3.55 0.98 13.30
C LEU A 90 3.89 0.05 14.45
N GLY A 91 2.97 -0.04 15.43
CA GLY A 91 3.13 -0.85 16.63
C GLY A 91 1.86 -1.64 16.94
N ALA A 92 1.99 -2.60 17.86
CA ALA A 92 0.85 -3.34 18.38
C ALA A 92 -0.06 -2.44 19.24
N LYS A 93 -1.37 -2.64 19.14
CA LYS A 93 -2.35 -2.11 20.10
C LYS A 93 -2.15 -2.82 21.44
N THR A 94 -2.51 -2.14 22.53
CA THR A 94 -2.34 -2.68 23.89
C THR A 94 -3.52 -3.54 24.37
N ASP A 95 -4.66 -3.38 23.71
CA ASP A 95 -5.97 -3.93 24.09
C ASP A 95 -6.42 -5.10 23.21
N GLU A 96 -5.76 -5.31 22.07
CA GLU A 96 -6.08 -6.33 21.07
C GLU A 96 -4.81 -7.04 20.61
N ALA A 97 -4.77 -8.37 20.67
CA ALA A 97 -3.55 -9.14 20.48
C ALA A 97 -3.01 -9.10 19.03
N SER A 98 -3.89 -9.11 18.02
CA SER A 98 -3.55 -8.95 16.60
C SER A 98 -3.51 -7.49 16.16
N GLY A 99 -4.09 -6.60 16.96
CA GLY A 99 -4.30 -5.21 16.59
C GLY A 99 -2.99 -4.47 16.39
N VAL A 100 -2.89 -3.71 15.30
CA VAL A 100 -1.80 -2.78 15.03
C VAL A 100 -2.35 -1.38 14.77
N HIS A 101 -1.55 -0.37 15.08
CA HIS A 101 -1.88 1.02 14.78
C HIS A 101 -0.64 1.90 14.67
N GLY A 102 -0.82 3.08 14.10
CA GLY A 102 0.17 4.12 14.10
C GLY A 102 -0.12 5.21 13.09
N GLU A 103 0.94 5.74 12.49
CA GLU A 103 0.88 6.84 11.56
C GLU A 103 1.98 6.74 10.51
N TYR A 104 1.74 7.26 9.31
CA TYR A 104 2.80 7.50 8.35
C TYR A 104 2.76 8.93 7.82
N ARG A 105 3.87 9.34 7.21
CA ARG A 105 4.01 10.65 6.55
C ARG A 105 4.80 10.51 5.26
N PHE A 106 4.45 11.34 4.30
CA PHE A 106 5.28 11.56 3.12
C PHE A 106 6.52 12.37 3.49
N ALA A 107 7.66 12.06 2.86
CA ALA A 107 8.90 12.81 3.05
C ALA A 107 8.68 14.30 2.76
N GLY A 108 9.09 15.17 3.70
CA GLY A 108 8.92 16.62 3.60
C GLY A 108 7.55 17.15 4.02
N SER A 109 6.59 16.29 4.35
CA SER A 109 5.28 16.69 4.89
C SER A 109 5.29 16.79 6.43
N PRO A 110 4.71 17.85 7.02
CA PRO A 110 4.43 17.91 8.45
C PRO A 110 3.14 17.16 8.85
N THR A 111 2.29 16.84 7.87
CA THR A 111 1.01 16.14 8.06
C THR A 111 1.23 14.64 8.13
N VAL A 112 0.47 13.99 9.01
CA VAL A 112 0.44 12.52 9.14
C VAL A 112 -0.89 11.95 8.65
N ILE A 113 -0.87 10.66 8.36
CA ILE A 113 -2.02 9.86 8.01
C ILE A 113 -2.03 8.69 9.00
N VAL A 114 -3.15 8.47 9.68
CA VAL A 114 -3.24 7.42 10.71
C VAL A 114 -3.63 6.10 10.06
N VAL A 115 -3.14 5.02 10.64
CA VAL A 115 -3.47 3.66 10.21
C VAL A 115 -3.81 2.77 11.39
N ALA A 116 -4.76 1.86 11.20
CA ALA A 116 -5.13 0.87 12.20
C ALA A 116 -5.70 -0.39 11.55
N GLY A 117 -5.50 -1.54 12.17
CA GLY A 117 -6.04 -2.80 11.69
C GLY A 117 -5.38 -3.96 12.41
N ASP A 118 -5.06 -5.02 11.69
CA ASP A 118 -4.58 -6.28 12.24
C ASP A 118 -3.30 -6.77 11.57
N ARG A 119 -2.54 -7.52 12.36
CA ARG A 119 -1.46 -8.38 11.91
C ARG A 119 -1.73 -9.80 12.37
N ASP A 120 -1.98 -10.69 11.42
CA ASP A 120 -2.09 -12.13 11.65
C ASP A 120 -0.90 -12.85 11.02
N GLY A 121 0.01 -13.34 11.88
CA GLY A 121 1.27 -13.93 11.45
C GLY A 121 2.14 -12.97 10.62
N ASP A 122 2.28 -13.30 9.34
CA ASP A 122 3.01 -12.50 8.35
C ASP A 122 2.09 -11.55 7.56
N THR A 123 0.77 -11.61 7.71
CA THR A 123 -0.16 -10.79 6.94
C THR A 123 -0.48 -9.49 7.67
N LEU A 124 -0.55 -8.39 6.92
CA LEU A 124 -0.92 -7.06 7.38
C LEU A 124 -2.20 -6.63 6.67
N GLU A 125 -3.21 -6.21 7.42
CA GLU A 125 -4.42 -5.58 6.91
C GLU A 125 -4.70 -4.33 7.76
N ILE A 126 -4.58 -3.14 7.18
CA ILE A 126 -4.81 -1.88 7.90
C ILE A 126 -5.62 -0.90 7.06
N GLU A 127 -6.42 -0.09 7.73
CA GLU A 127 -7.20 1.00 7.16
C GLU A 127 -6.46 2.31 7.38
N GLU A 128 -6.60 3.22 6.42
CA GLU A 128 -5.98 4.53 6.39
C GLU A 128 -7.01 5.62 6.64
N SER A 129 -6.65 6.64 7.41
CA SER A 129 -7.47 7.85 7.56
C SER A 129 -6.63 9.12 7.57
N THR A 130 -7.08 10.11 6.81
CA THR A 130 -6.47 11.46 6.75
C THR A 130 -7.03 12.43 7.78
N ASP A 131 -8.11 12.06 8.47
CA ASP A 131 -8.79 12.91 9.46
C ASP A 131 -9.12 12.19 10.78
N GLY A 132 -8.81 10.90 10.89
CA GLY A 132 -9.04 10.06 12.06
C GLY A 132 -10.47 9.56 12.21
N THR A 133 -11.35 9.83 11.23
CA THR A 133 -12.78 9.50 11.29
C THR A 133 -13.30 8.78 10.06
N HIS A 134 -12.75 9.07 8.87
CA HIS A 134 -13.15 8.44 7.62
C HIS A 134 -12.03 7.56 7.07
N ILE A 135 -12.39 6.36 6.59
CA ILE A 135 -11.47 5.49 5.87
C ILE A 135 -11.24 6.09 4.48
N THR A 136 -9.98 6.36 4.16
CA THR A 136 -9.54 6.91 2.88
C THR A 136 -8.71 5.93 2.04
N GLY A 137 -8.36 4.79 2.61
CA GLY A 137 -7.65 3.72 1.91
C GLY A 137 -7.53 2.45 2.74
N ASN A 138 -7.17 1.38 2.06
CA ASN A 138 -6.95 0.05 2.64
C ASN A 138 -5.54 -0.41 2.25
N TRP A 139 -4.84 -1.06 3.15
CA TRP A 139 -3.51 -1.59 2.93
C TRP A 139 -3.54 -3.07 3.20
N VAL A 140 -3.05 -3.87 2.25
CA VAL A 140 -2.86 -5.30 2.40
C VAL A 140 -1.43 -5.63 2.07
N GLY A 141 -0.73 -6.33 2.96
CA GLY A 141 0.67 -6.65 2.75
C GLY A 141 1.16 -7.85 3.54
N LYS A 142 2.46 -8.12 3.41
CA LYS A 142 3.15 -9.21 4.10
C LYS A 142 4.46 -8.75 4.72
N PHE A 143 4.69 -9.18 5.96
CA PHE A 143 5.97 -9.07 6.62
C PHE A 143 6.90 -10.20 6.15
N ALA A 144 8.09 -9.83 5.68
CA ALA A 144 9.16 -10.78 5.42
C ALA A 144 9.92 -11.15 6.71
N ALA A 145 10.76 -12.18 6.63
CA ALA A 145 11.55 -12.66 7.75
C ALA A 145 12.59 -11.64 8.29
N ASP A 146 13.00 -10.68 7.46
CA ASP A 146 13.88 -9.57 7.85
C ASP A 146 13.13 -8.39 8.50
N GLY A 147 11.80 -8.52 8.65
CA GLY A 147 10.92 -7.50 9.19
C GLY A 147 10.48 -6.43 8.18
N SER A 148 10.93 -6.48 6.92
CA SER A 148 10.34 -5.64 5.86
C SER A 148 8.88 -5.97 5.65
N VAL A 149 8.09 -5.00 5.18
CA VAL A 149 6.69 -5.16 4.86
C VAL A 149 6.40 -4.58 3.48
N SER A 150 5.73 -5.35 2.64
CA SER A 150 5.36 -4.93 1.29
C SER A 150 3.98 -5.41 0.89
N GLY A 151 3.38 -4.74 -0.08
CA GLY A 151 2.01 -5.00 -0.49
C GLY A 151 1.41 -3.88 -1.32
N GLU A 152 0.10 -3.73 -1.25
CA GLU A 152 -0.66 -2.71 -1.98
C GLU A 152 -1.47 -1.84 -1.04
N ARG A 153 -1.54 -0.56 -1.35
CA ARG A 153 -2.50 0.40 -0.78
C ARG A 153 -3.55 0.70 -1.84
N MET A 154 -4.82 0.51 -1.51
CA MET A 154 -5.98 0.84 -2.35
C MET A 154 -6.75 2.03 -1.77
N ASN A 155 -7.66 2.59 -2.58
CA ASN A 155 -8.73 3.46 -2.10
C ASN A 155 -9.71 2.67 -1.21
N ALA A 156 -10.59 3.38 -0.51
CA ALA A 156 -11.58 2.77 0.39
C ALA A 156 -12.58 1.81 -0.30
N ASP A 157 -12.70 1.89 -1.62
CA ASP A 157 -13.52 1.00 -2.46
C ASP A 157 -12.68 -0.10 -3.16
N ASP A 158 -11.49 -0.38 -2.62
CA ASP A 158 -10.49 -1.31 -3.15
C ASP A 158 -9.96 -0.98 -4.56
N SER A 159 -10.25 0.21 -5.08
CA SER A 159 -9.75 0.66 -6.38
C SER A 159 -8.33 1.23 -6.30
N ASN A 160 -7.68 1.34 -7.47
CA ASN A 160 -6.37 2.00 -7.64
C ASN A 160 -5.28 1.48 -6.68
N PRO A 161 -4.88 0.21 -6.81
CA PRO A 161 -3.79 -0.34 -6.02
C PRO A 161 -2.46 0.36 -6.33
N VAL A 162 -1.76 0.73 -5.27
CA VAL A 162 -0.45 1.37 -5.29
C VAL A 162 0.52 0.51 -4.48
N PRO A 163 1.62 0.02 -5.08
CA PRO A 163 2.55 -0.84 -4.38
C PRO A 163 3.28 -0.07 -3.29
N PHE A 164 3.60 -0.75 -2.18
CA PHE A 164 4.46 -0.21 -1.14
C PHE A 164 5.53 -1.22 -0.73
N GLU A 165 6.67 -0.68 -0.29
CA GLU A 165 7.84 -1.44 0.17
C GLU A 165 8.46 -0.69 1.33
N LEU A 166 8.43 -1.25 2.53
CA LEU A 166 8.88 -0.59 3.75
C LEU A 166 9.86 -1.48 4.52
N LYS A 167 10.95 -0.88 4.99
CA LYS A 167 12.00 -1.58 5.72
C LYS A 167 12.13 -1.02 7.13
N PRO A 168 12.34 -1.86 8.16
CA PRO A 168 12.62 -1.39 9.50
C PRO A 168 13.83 -0.45 9.49
N VAL A 169 13.64 0.74 10.05
CA VAL A 169 14.71 1.67 10.33
C VAL A 169 15.29 1.25 11.67
N GLY A 170 16.44 0.58 11.66
CA GLY A 170 17.22 0.38 12.88
C GLY A 170 17.46 1.74 13.55
N ALA A 171 17.60 1.77 14.88
CA ALA A 171 17.63 2.98 15.71
C ALA A 171 18.77 4.00 15.45
N GLY A 172 19.34 4.06 14.24
CA GLY A 172 20.39 4.99 13.83
C GLY A 172 20.49 5.31 12.34
N LEU A 173 19.53 4.93 11.48
CA LEU A 173 19.54 5.39 10.08
C LEU A 173 18.54 6.55 9.89
N PRO A 174 18.99 7.75 9.48
CA PRO A 174 18.07 8.82 9.13
C PRO A 174 17.20 8.40 7.94
N PRO A 175 15.95 8.88 7.82
CA PRO A 175 15.11 8.59 6.66
C PRO A 175 15.88 8.97 5.39
N ALA A 176 15.85 8.09 4.40
CA ALA A 176 16.50 8.31 3.12
C ALA A 176 16.01 9.66 2.57
N ARG A 177 16.93 10.62 2.45
CA ARG A 177 16.61 11.89 1.78
C ARG A 177 16.15 11.54 0.38
N ALA A 178 14.96 12.02 0.00
CA ALA A 178 14.50 11.98 -1.39
C ALA A 178 15.67 12.41 -2.27
N ALA A 179 16.09 11.54 -3.18
CA ALA A 179 17.15 11.84 -4.14
C ALA A 179 16.63 12.89 -5.12
N GLY A 180 16.64 14.16 -4.68
CA GLY A 180 16.47 15.31 -5.54
C GLY A 180 17.66 15.36 -6.48
N ALA A 181 17.38 15.26 -7.78
CA ALA A 181 18.32 15.53 -8.84
C ALA A 181 18.94 16.92 -8.63
N ASN A 182 20.23 16.94 -8.29
CA ASN A 182 21.26 17.93 -8.64
C ASN A 182 22.44 17.81 -7.66
N ALA A 183 23.26 16.77 -7.84
CA ALA A 183 24.62 16.76 -7.31
C ALA A 183 25.56 17.29 -8.42
N PRO A 184 26.43 18.27 -8.15
CA PRO A 184 27.41 18.71 -9.14
C PRO A 184 28.41 17.57 -9.40
N LEU A 185 28.64 17.28 -10.68
CA LEU A 185 29.63 16.32 -11.15
C LEU A 185 31.01 16.68 -10.59
N ALA A 186 31.48 15.91 -9.61
CA ALA A 186 32.88 15.94 -9.21
C ALA A 186 33.73 15.31 -10.34
N PRO A 187 34.86 15.92 -10.73
CA PRO A 187 35.68 15.39 -11.81
C PRO A 187 36.36 14.08 -11.38
N ARG A 188 36.15 13.06 -12.20
CA ARG A 188 36.77 11.74 -12.12
C ARG A 188 38.29 11.88 -12.28
N ALA A 189 39.04 11.57 -11.22
CA ALA A 189 40.49 11.46 -11.29
C ALA A 189 40.89 10.30 -12.22
N ALA A 190 41.79 10.60 -13.16
CA ALA A 190 42.36 9.63 -14.09
C ALA A 190 43.31 8.65 -13.36
N PRO A 191 43.42 7.38 -13.79
CA PRO A 191 44.44 6.48 -13.29
C PRO A 191 45.83 6.90 -13.79
N PRO A 192 46.90 6.79 -12.97
CA PRO A 192 48.26 7.10 -13.41
C PRO A 192 48.77 6.04 -14.41
N ALA A 193 49.50 6.54 -15.40
CA ALA A 193 50.11 5.78 -16.49
C ALA A 193 51.24 4.85 -16.00
N ALA A 194 51.36 3.69 -16.65
CA ALA A 194 52.41 2.70 -16.46
C ALA A 194 53.79 3.19 -16.93
N PRO A 195 54.91 2.75 -16.32
CA PRO A 195 56.22 2.80 -16.95
C PRO A 195 56.46 1.54 -17.80
N SER A 196 56.76 1.77 -19.08
CA SER A 196 57.19 0.76 -20.07
C SER A 196 58.70 0.62 -20.03
N LEU A 197 59.23 -0.62 -19.95
CA LEU A 197 60.64 -0.94 -20.26
C LEU A 197 60.72 -2.30 -20.97
N GLU A 198 61.08 -2.20 -22.25
CA GLU A 198 61.81 -3.08 -23.17
C GLU A 198 61.47 -4.58 -23.40
N PRO A 199 61.66 -5.08 -24.64
CA PRO A 199 61.22 -6.40 -25.09
C PRO A 199 62.32 -7.47 -24.96
N ALA A 200 61.94 -8.69 -24.56
CA ALA A 200 62.77 -9.88 -24.54
C ALA A 200 62.22 -10.98 -25.50
N PRO A 201 63.07 -11.90 -25.99
CA PRO A 201 63.01 -12.40 -27.37
C PRO A 201 62.05 -13.57 -27.61
N VAL A 202 61.52 -13.63 -28.84
CA VAL A 202 60.80 -14.78 -29.43
C VAL A 202 61.72 -15.98 -29.66
N PRO A 203 61.31 -17.20 -29.25
CA PRO A 203 61.82 -18.46 -29.80
C PRO A 203 60.94 -18.97 -30.96
N PRO A 204 61.49 -19.79 -31.87
CA PRO A 204 60.95 -19.96 -33.22
C PRO A 204 59.85 -21.03 -33.39
N ASN A 205 59.09 -20.85 -34.47
CA ASN A 205 58.09 -21.73 -35.09
C ASN A 205 58.45 -23.23 -35.11
N ASN A 206 57.53 -24.06 -34.62
CA ASN A 206 56.81 -25.10 -35.39
C ASN A 206 56.17 -26.12 -34.43
N ALA A 207 54.83 -26.22 -34.41
CA ALA A 207 54.10 -27.49 -34.28
C ALA A 207 52.60 -27.27 -34.53
N VAL A 208 52.12 -27.87 -35.60
CA VAL A 208 50.72 -28.14 -35.93
C VAL A 208 50.18 -29.26 -35.03
N GLY A 209 48.93 -29.13 -34.57
CA GLY A 209 48.08 -30.27 -34.19
C GLY A 209 47.62 -30.30 -32.72
N GLY A 210 46.31 -30.44 -32.53
CA GLY A 210 45.74 -30.90 -31.26
C GLY A 210 44.42 -30.23 -30.86
N THR A 211 43.30 -30.70 -31.42
CA THR A 211 41.99 -30.61 -30.78
C THR A 211 41.95 -31.51 -29.53
N SER A 212 40.93 -31.33 -28.67
CA SER A 212 40.46 -32.20 -27.56
C SER A 212 40.83 -31.72 -26.14
N ASN A 213 39.97 -31.73 -25.11
CA ASN A 213 38.64 -32.33 -24.93
C ASN A 213 37.83 -31.61 -23.83
N VAL A 214 36.50 -31.72 -23.97
CA VAL A 214 35.47 -31.57 -22.93
C VAL A 214 35.69 -32.59 -21.80
N ILE A 215 35.49 -32.19 -20.54
CA ILE A 215 35.29 -33.09 -19.40
C ILE A 215 33.91 -32.79 -18.82
N ILE A 216 33.02 -33.78 -18.90
CA ILE A 216 31.78 -33.87 -18.12
C ILE A 216 32.15 -34.70 -16.89
N GLY A 217 31.96 -34.14 -15.70
CA GLY A 217 32.08 -34.83 -14.42
C GLY A 217 30.69 -35.13 -13.87
N GLU A 218 30.45 -36.43 -13.69
CA GLU A 218 29.43 -37.17 -12.91
C GLU A 218 28.30 -36.44 -12.16
#